data_AF-A0A9D2P0L1-F1
#
_entry.id   AF-A0A9D2P0L1-F1
#
_cell.length_a   1.000
_cell.length_b   1.000
_cell.length_c   1.000
_cell.angle_alpha   90.00
_cell.angle_beta   90.00
_cell.angle_gamma   90.00
#
_symmetry.space_group_name_H-M   'P 1'
#
loop_
_entity.id
_entity.type
_entity.pdbx_description
1 polymer ?
#
loop_
_entity_poly.entity_id
_entity_poly.type
_entity_poly.pdbx_seq_one_letter_code
_entity_poly.pdbx_strand_id
1 'polypeptide(L)'
;MSERKDGDDMRMEELKRGFWGYQKEGVYRCITSMEEEFSARLMEKDAALAKLEEQYQARVRELEEALARAQEENRAQSRSQAAISEALLRAQDYAQKLREESQRQEETVRRDIAARAHRQQRELDAYQGELDRLRQTVRTLLEELDSRTGAVQGKLELLRAEAPEVPEVPGPGEEDGGAPETEPQVV
;
A
#
# COMPACT_ATOMS: atom_id res chain seq x y z
N MET A 1 34.88 -14.94 64.77
CA MET A 1 35.00 -15.87 65.91
C MET A 1 35.98 -16.95 65.52
N SER A 2 36.98 -17.20 66.38
CA SER A 2 37.94 -18.31 66.33
C SER A 2 38.86 -18.38 65.10
N GLU A 3 40.15 -18.71 65.14
CA GLU A 3 41.13 -19.05 66.17
C GLU A 3 42.47 -18.60 65.56
N ARG A 4 43.15 -17.63 66.16
CA ARG A 4 44.57 -17.32 65.86
C ARG A 4 45.30 -17.15 67.18
N LYS A 5 45.26 -18.19 68.02
CA LYS A 5 45.97 -18.17 69.30
C LYS A 5 46.84 -19.41 69.55
N ASP A 6 46.69 -20.48 68.79
CA ASP A 6 47.32 -21.77 69.15
C ASP A 6 48.60 -22.11 68.35
N GLY A 7 49.01 -21.26 67.39
CA GLY A 7 50.20 -21.52 66.55
C GLY A 7 51.50 -20.85 66.98
N ASP A 8 51.42 -19.77 67.77
CA ASP A 8 52.57 -19.04 68.34
C ASP A 8 52.95 -19.58 69.72
N ASP A 9 51.97 -20.05 70.50
CA ASP A 9 52.20 -20.60 71.85
C ASP A 9 52.96 -21.94 71.80
N MET A 10 52.67 -22.82 70.83
CA MET A 10 53.33 -24.13 70.75
C MET A 10 54.85 -24.08 70.50
N ARG A 11 55.42 -22.98 69.98
CA ARG A 11 56.84 -22.92 69.57
C ARG A 11 57.76 -22.14 70.50
N MET A 12 57.20 -21.26 71.31
CA MET A 12 57.93 -20.58 72.38
C MET A 12 58.15 -21.50 73.59
N GLU A 13 57.29 -22.51 73.76
CA GLU A 13 57.36 -23.52 74.84
C GLU A 13 58.49 -24.55 74.65
N GLU A 14 59.00 -24.74 73.42
CA GLU A 14 60.10 -25.69 73.11
C GLU A 14 61.51 -25.11 73.36
N LEU A 15 61.60 -23.82 73.67
CA LEU A 15 62.88 -23.16 73.96
C LEU A 15 63.38 -23.55 75.35
N LYS A 16 64.33 -24.49 75.43
CA LYS A 16 64.97 -24.89 76.70
C LYS A 16 65.58 -23.65 77.39
N ARG A 17 65.05 -23.32 78.58
CA ARG A 17 65.61 -22.31 79.49
C ARG A 17 66.88 -22.85 80.13
N GLY A 18 68.02 -22.24 79.81
CA GLY A 18 69.25 -22.39 80.56
C GLY A 18 69.34 -21.38 81.72
N PHE A 19 70.44 -21.45 82.48
CA PHE A 19 70.70 -20.64 83.68
C PHE A 19 70.70 -19.12 83.43
N TRP A 20 70.82 -18.65 82.18
CA TRP A 20 70.72 -17.25 81.76
C TRP A 20 69.83 -17.06 80.52
N GLY A 21 68.65 -17.66 80.51
CA GLY A 21 67.64 -17.48 79.45
C GLY A 21 67.63 -18.59 78.39
N TYR A 22 66.99 -18.33 77.24
CA TYR A 22 66.81 -19.33 76.19
C TYR A 22 68.12 -19.72 75.51
N GLN A 23 68.32 -21.01 75.26
CA GLN A 23 69.51 -21.49 74.54
C GLN A 23 69.55 -20.91 73.12
N LYS A 24 70.67 -20.28 72.76
CA LYS A 24 70.94 -19.64 71.46
C LYS A 24 70.58 -20.54 70.28
N GLU A 25 70.90 -21.84 70.36
CA GLU A 25 70.59 -22.84 69.33
C GLU A 25 69.09 -23.11 69.16
N GLY A 26 68.30 -23.06 70.24
CA GLY A 26 66.85 -23.21 70.18
C GLY A 26 66.17 -22.01 69.53
N VAL A 27 66.66 -20.80 69.83
CA VAL A 27 66.15 -19.56 69.23
C VAL A 27 66.43 -19.54 67.72
N TYR A 28 67.63 -19.90 67.28
CA TYR A 28 67.92 -19.99 65.84
C TYR A 28 67.06 -21.05 65.15
N ARG A 29 66.87 -22.23 65.76
CA ARG A 29 66.02 -23.27 65.18
C ARG A 29 64.57 -22.82 65.02
N CYS A 30 64.04 -22.09 66.01
CA CYS A 30 62.70 -21.52 65.96
C CYS A 30 62.58 -20.41 64.89
N ILE A 31 63.59 -19.56 64.76
CA ILE A 31 63.64 -18.54 63.68
C ILE A 31 63.68 -19.21 62.31
N THR A 32 64.54 -20.21 62.12
CA THR A 32 64.66 -20.92 60.83
C THR A 32 63.38 -21.66 60.46
N SER A 33 62.72 -22.36 61.40
CA SER A 33 61.45 -23.05 61.10
C SER A 33 60.33 -22.06 60.77
N MET A 34 60.31 -20.91 61.43
CA MET A 34 59.37 -19.83 61.14
C MET A 34 59.65 -19.17 59.79
N GLU A 35 60.91 -18.92 59.44
CA GLU A 35 61.32 -18.42 58.11
C GLU A 35 60.96 -19.41 56.99
N GLU A 36 61.15 -20.70 57.22
CA GLU A 36 60.75 -21.77 56.29
C GLU A 36 59.22 -21.78 56.08
N GLU A 37 58.42 -21.68 57.14
CA GLU A 37 56.96 -21.61 57.03
C GLU A 37 56.45 -20.34 56.35
N PHE A 38 57.06 -19.19 56.64
CA PHE A 38 56.72 -17.94 55.94
C PHE A 38 57.09 -18.02 54.46
N SER A 39 58.24 -18.61 54.14
CA SER A 39 58.66 -18.85 52.75
C SER A 39 57.68 -19.79 52.03
N ALA A 40 57.27 -20.88 52.69
CA ALA A 40 56.27 -21.80 52.15
C ALA A 40 54.91 -21.11 51.89
N ARG A 41 54.43 -20.30 52.85
CA ARG A 41 53.18 -19.54 52.69
C ARG A 41 53.25 -18.47 51.62
N LEU A 42 54.43 -17.84 51.43
CA LEU A 42 54.63 -16.86 50.37
C LEU A 42 54.55 -17.55 49.00
N MET A 43 55.24 -18.68 48.84
CA MET A 43 55.22 -19.47 47.61
C MET A 43 53.80 -19.99 47.29
N GLU A 44 53.04 -20.42 48.30
CA GLU A 44 51.65 -20.83 48.13
C GLU A 44 50.77 -19.67 47.65
N LYS A 45 50.94 -18.48 48.23
CA LYS A 45 50.20 -17.28 47.82
C LYS A 45 50.58 -16.83 46.41
N ASP A 46 51.87 -16.83 46.07
CA ASP A 46 52.34 -16.46 44.74
C ASP A 46 51.81 -17.44 43.69
N ALA A 47 51.80 -18.75 44.00
CA ALA A 47 51.19 -19.76 43.14
C ALA A 47 49.66 -19.58 43.00
N ALA A 48 48.97 -19.20 44.07
CA ALA A 48 47.54 -18.92 44.02
C ALA A 48 47.21 -17.66 43.21
N LEU A 49 48.01 -16.60 43.35
CA LEU A 49 47.89 -15.37 42.58
C LEU A 49 48.15 -15.62 41.09
N ALA A 50 49.21 -16.36 40.74
CA ALA A 50 49.50 -16.72 39.36
C ALA A 50 48.33 -17.48 38.70
N LYS A 51 47.74 -18.46 39.40
CA LYS A 51 46.55 -19.17 38.90
C LYS A 51 45.35 -18.26 38.70
N LEU A 52 45.14 -17.32 39.61
CA LEU A 52 44.03 -16.38 39.54
C LEU A 52 44.22 -15.39 38.37
N GLU A 53 45.45 -14.91 38.16
CA GLU A 53 45.80 -14.07 37.02
C GLU A 53 45.57 -14.81 35.70
N GLU A 54 45.99 -16.06 35.59
CA GLU A 54 45.74 -16.90 34.41
C GLU A 54 44.24 -17.05 34.13
N GLN A 55 43.43 -17.29 35.17
CA GLN A 55 41.97 -17.39 35.04
C GLN A 55 41.34 -16.08 34.58
N TYR A 56 41.77 -14.94 35.13
CA TYR A 56 41.27 -13.64 34.69
C TYR A 56 41.70 -13.33 33.26
N GLN A 57 42.94 -13.62 32.88
CA GLN A 57 43.41 -13.43 31.51
C GLN A 57 42.63 -14.31 30.53
N ALA A 58 42.38 -15.58 30.87
CA ALA A 58 41.54 -16.46 30.07
C ALA A 58 40.13 -15.89 29.92
N ARG A 59 39.53 -15.42 31.02
CA ARG A 59 38.19 -14.84 30.97
C ARG A 59 38.13 -13.55 30.16
N VAL A 60 39.15 -12.70 30.24
CA VAL A 60 39.25 -11.49 29.42
C VAL A 60 39.30 -11.85 27.94
N ARG A 61 40.12 -12.84 27.55
CA ARG A 61 40.20 -13.30 26.16
C ARG A 61 38.86 -13.83 25.64
N GLU A 62 38.17 -14.65 26.43
CA GLU A 62 36.83 -15.15 26.06
C GLU A 62 35.83 -14.00 25.84
N LEU A 63 35.86 -13.01 26.73
CA LEU A 63 34.97 -11.84 26.63
C LEU A 63 35.31 -10.95 25.43
N GLU A 64 36.60 -10.75 25.15
CA GLU A 64 37.06 -10.02 23.97
C GLU A 64 36.65 -10.72 22.68
N GLU A 65 36.79 -12.04 22.60
CA GLU A 65 36.32 -12.85 21.46
C GLU A 65 34.80 -12.77 21.29
N ALA A 66 34.04 -12.90 22.38
CA ALA A 66 32.59 -12.79 22.33
C ALA A 66 32.14 -11.39 21.88
N LEU A 67 32.81 -10.34 22.35
CA LEU A 67 32.53 -8.97 21.96
C LEU A 67 32.89 -8.71 20.49
N ALA A 68 34.01 -9.24 20.00
CA ALA A 68 34.38 -9.17 18.60
C ALA A 68 33.32 -9.84 17.70
N ARG A 69 32.89 -11.06 18.06
CA ARG A 69 31.81 -11.77 17.33
C ARG A 69 30.50 -11.00 17.34
N ALA A 70 30.07 -10.50 18.50
CA ALA A 70 28.85 -9.70 18.61
C ALA A 70 28.91 -8.42 17.78
N GLN A 71 30.07 -7.76 17.71
CA GLN A 71 30.26 -6.58 16.86
C GLN A 71 30.20 -6.92 15.37
N GLU A 72 30.78 -8.05 14.95
CA GLU A 72 30.70 -8.52 13.57
C GLU A 72 29.27 -8.85 13.16
N GLU A 73 28.54 -9.59 14.00
CA GLU A 73 27.13 -9.91 13.80
C GLU A 73 26.28 -8.63 13.71
N ASN A 74 26.49 -7.67 14.62
CA ASN A 74 25.78 -6.40 14.60
C ASN A 74 26.06 -5.62 13.30
N ARG A 75 27.32 -5.53 12.88
CA ARG A 75 27.70 -4.90 11.60
C ARG A 75 27.07 -5.59 10.40
N ALA A 76 27.05 -6.93 10.39
CA ALA A 76 26.41 -7.70 9.34
C ALA A 76 24.90 -7.42 9.28
N GLN A 77 24.24 -7.37 10.44
CA GLN A 77 22.82 -7.01 10.55
C GLN A 77 22.56 -5.57 10.09
N SER A 78 23.36 -4.58 10.51
CA SER A 78 23.22 -3.20 10.06
C SER A 78 23.37 -3.07 8.54
N ARG A 79 24.32 -3.79 7.93
CA ARG A 79 24.48 -3.84 6.48
C ARG A 79 23.25 -4.46 5.79
N SER A 80 22.72 -5.55 6.35
CA SER A 80 21.50 -6.17 5.83
C SER A 80 20.30 -5.22 5.92
N GLN A 81 20.14 -4.51 7.04
CA GLN A 81 19.07 -3.53 7.22
C GLN A 81 19.19 -2.37 6.23
N ALA A 82 20.40 -1.86 6.01
CA ALA A 82 20.65 -0.81 5.01
C ALA A 82 20.32 -1.28 3.59
N ALA A 83 20.67 -2.52 3.22
CA ALA A 83 20.33 -3.08 1.91
C ALA A 83 18.81 -3.25 1.74
N ILE A 84 18.10 -3.69 2.78
CA ILE A 84 16.65 -3.83 2.77
C ILE A 84 15.98 -2.46 2.64
N SER A 85 16.41 -1.45 3.41
CA SER A 85 15.82 -0.12 3.33
C SER A 85 16.05 0.52 1.95
N GLU A 86 17.23 0.37 1.37
CA GLU A 86 17.53 0.81 0.01
C GLU A 86 16.65 0.11 -1.03
N ALA A 87 16.47 -1.21 -0.92
CA ALA A 87 15.60 -1.97 -1.80
C ALA A 87 14.13 -1.51 -1.68
N LEU A 88 13.65 -1.26 -0.46
CA LEU A 88 12.30 -0.76 -0.21
C LEU A 88 12.08 0.64 -0.80
N LEU A 89 13.06 1.54 -0.68
CA LEU A 89 12.99 2.87 -1.29
C LEU A 89 12.93 2.77 -2.81
N ARG A 90 13.79 1.96 -3.43
CA ARG A 90 13.77 1.73 -4.88
C ARG A 90 12.45 1.13 -5.36
N ALA A 91 11.88 0.19 -4.59
CA ALA A 91 10.59 -0.41 -4.91
C ALA A 91 9.45 0.62 -4.83
N GLN A 92 9.47 1.51 -3.83
CA GLN A 92 8.49 2.59 -3.71
C GLN A 92 8.61 3.58 -4.88
N ASP A 93 9.83 4.01 -5.22
CA ASP A 93 10.08 4.90 -6.35
C ASP A 93 9.60 4.29 -7.67
N TYR A 94 9.86 2.99 -7.86
CA TYR A 94 9.41 2.27 -9.04
C TYR A 94 7.88 2.14 -9.10
N ALA A 95 7.25 1.80 -7.98
CA ALA A 95 5.79 1.73 -7.88
C ALA A 95 5.13 3.09 -8.15
N GLN A 96 5.75 4.18 -7.68
CA GLN A 96 5.26 5.53 -7.95
C GLN A 96 5.37 5.87 -9.44
N LYS A 97 6.54 5.63 -10.06
CA LYS A 97 6.72 5.84 -11.50
C LYS A 97 5.69 5.07 -12.33
N LEU A 98 5.46 3.80 -11.98
CA LEU A 98 4.48 2.96 -12.68
C LEU A 98 3.05 3.49 -12.52
N ARG A 99 2.69 4.00 -11.34
CA ARG A 99 1.38 4.64 -11.12
C ARG A 99 1.23 5.91 -11.95
N GLU A 100 2.27 6.76 -11.98
CA GLU A 100 2.26 7.98 -12.78
C GLU A 100 2.14 7.68 -14.28
N GLU A 101 2.87 6.68 -14.78
CA GLU A 101 2.76 6.22 -16.16
C GLU A 101 1.36 5.68 -16.48
N SER A 102 0.80 4.83 -15.61
CA SER A 102 -0.55 4.31 -15.76
C SER A 102 -1.60 5.41 -15.76
N GLN A 103 -1.46 6.41 -14.88
CA GLN A 103 -2.38 7.55 -14.82
C GLN A 103 -2.29 8.38 -16.10
N ARG A 104 -1.09 8.65 -16.61
CA ARG A 104 -0.92 9.37 -17.88
C ARG A 104 -1.56 8.62 -19.04
N GLN A 105 -1.39 7.31 -19.12
CA GLN A 105 -2.01 6.48 -20.15
C GLN A 105 -3.53 6.44 -20.00
N GLU A 106 -4.04 6.37 -18.78
CA GLU A 106 -5.48 6.40 -18.53
C GLU A 106 -6.08 7.76 -18.93
N GLU A 107 -5.41 8.87 -18.60
CA GLU A 107 -5.83 10.20 -19.00
C GLU A 107 -5.88 10.39 -20.51
N THR A 108 -4.89 9.90 -21.26
CA THR A 108 -4.90 9.99 -22.73
C THR A 108 -6.07 9.20 -23.31
N VAL A 109 -6.27 7.96 -22.86
CA VAL A 109 -7.40 7.13 -23.30
C VAL A 109 -8.74 7.77 -22.93
N ARG A 110 -8.88 8.30 -21.71
CA ARG A 110 -10.09 9.02 -21.29
C ARG A 110 -10.37 10.24 -22.17
N ARG A 111 -9.35 11.03 -22.50
CA ARG A 111 -9.47 12.18 -23.40
C ARG A 111 -9.90 11.75 -24.81
N ASP A 112 -9.33 10.67 -25.33
CA ASP A 112 -9.69 10.14 -26.64
C ASP A 112 -11.14 9.65 -26.69
N ILE A 113 -11.59 8.94 -25.65
CA ILE A 113 -12.99 8.50 -25.52
C ILE A 113 -13.92 9.70 -25.44
N ALA A 114 -13.61 10.70 -24.59
CA ALA A 114 -14.40 11.91 -24.46
C ALA A 114 -14.48 12.69 -25.79
N ALA A 115 -13.38 12.81 -26.52
CA ALA A 115 -13.34 13.46 -27.82
C ALA A 115 -14.21 12.73 -28.86
N ARG A 116 -14.18 11.38 -28.89
CA ARG A 116 -15.04 10.58 -29.76
C ARG A 116 -16.52 10.73 -29.39
N ALA A 117 -16.85 10.67 -28.10
CA ALA A 117 -18.21 10.88 -27.62
C ALA A 117 -18.74 12.27 -28.01
N HIS A 118 -17.93 13.32 -27.83
CA HIS A 118 -18.31 14.68 -28.25
C HIS A 118 -18.51 14.80 -29.76
N ARG A 119 -17.72 14.12 -30.60
CA ARG A 119 -17.92 14.12 -32.05
C ARG A 119 -19.24 13.46 -32.43
N GLN A 120 -19.51 12.27 -31.87
CA GLN A 120 -20.77 11.56 -32.10
C GLN A 120 -21.98 12.37 -31.63
N GLN A 121 -21.89 13.03 -30.48
CA GLN A 121 -22.94 13.92 -29.98
C GLN A 121 -23.24 15.04 -31.00
N ARG A 122 -22.20 15.70 -31.53
CA ARG A 122 -22.37 16.76 -32.53
C ARG A 122 -22.97 16.26 -33.84
N GLU A 123 -22.61 15.05 -34.27
CA GLU A 123 -23.21 14.41 -35.45
C GLU A 123 -24.70 14.13 -35.21
N LEU A 124 -25.07 13.62 -34.03
CA LEU A 124 -26.47 13.42 -33.66
C LEU A 124 -27.25 14.74 -33.60
N ASP A 125 -26.69 15.78 -33.01
CA ASP A 125 -27.31 17.10 -32.93
C ASP A 125 -27.51 17.70 -34.35
N ALA A 126 -26.56 17.48 -35.26
CA ALA A 126 -26.70 17.88 -36.65
C ALA A 126 -27.84 17.13 -37.36
N TYR A 127 -27.93 15.81 -37.20
CA TYR A 127 -29.03 15.01 -37.74
C TYR A 127 -30.39 15.41 -37.17
N GLN A 128 -30.46 15.75 -35.89
CA GLN A 128 -31.69 16.29 -35.28
C GLN A 128 -32.09 17.62 -35.94
N GLY A 129 -31.12 18.52 -36.14
CA GLY A 129 -31.37 19.78 -36.85
C GLY A 129 -31.84 19.59 -38.30
N GLU A 130 -31.28 18.61 -39.02
CA GLU A 130 -31.75 18.25 -40.37
C GLU A 130 -33.18 17.69 -40.36
N LEU A 131 -33.51 16.82 -39.40
CA LEU A 131 -34.86 16.29 -39.20
C LEU A 131 -35.88 17.40 -38.91
N ASP A 132 -35.52 18.37 -38.07
CA ASP A 132 -36.42 19.48 -37.73
C ASP A 132 -36.65 20.40 -38.93
N ARG A 133 -35.61 20.66 -39.74
CA ARG A 133 -35.76 21.38 -41.01
C ARG A 133 -36.69 20.63 -41.96
N LEU A 134 -36.49 19.31 -42.14
CA LEU A 134 -37.34 18.49 -43.00
C LEU A 134 -38.81 18.54 -42.54
N ARG A 135 -39.06 18.39 -41.22
CA ARG A 135 -40.41 18.52 -40.65
C ARG A 135 -41.03 19.88 -40.94
N GLN A 136 -40.25 20.95 -40.83
CA GLN A 136 -40.74 22.30 -41.12
C GLN A 136 -41.04 22.50 -42.61
N THR A 137 -40.22 21.94 -43.50
CA THR A 137 -40.49 21.92 -44.95
C THR A 137 -41.76 21.14 -45.26
N VAL A 138 -41.97 19.97 -44.65
CA VAL A 138 -43.22 19.20 -44.86
C VAL A 138 -44.44 19.97 -44.36
N ARG A 139 -44.37 20.60 -43.18
CA ARG A 139 -45.47 21.41 -42.63
C ARG A 139 -45.83 22.59 -43.55
N THR A 140 -44.83 23.35 -43.99
CA THR A 140 -45.05 24.49 -44.90
C THR A 140 -45.65 24.05 -46.24
N LEU A 141 -45.19 22.93 -46.82
CA LEU A 141 -45.80 22.38 -48.03
C LEU A 141 -47.26 21.95 -47.83
N LEU A 142 -47.59 21.34 -46.70
CA LEU A 142 -48.98 20.98 -46.37
C LEU A 142 -49.86 22.21 -46.18
N GLU A 143 -49.39 23.24 -45.48
CA GLU A 143 -50.09 24.52 -45.31
C GLU A 143 -50.33 25.21 -46.66
N GLU A 144 -49.35 25.19 -47.57
CA GLU A 144 -49.52 25.70 -48.93
C GLU A 144 -50.56 24.92 -49.74
N LEU A 145 -50.57 23.59 -49.62
CA LEU A 145 -51.56 22.73 -50.29
C LEU A 145 -52.97 23.00 -49.76
N ASP A 146 -53.14 23.06 -48.44
CA ASP A 146 -54.43 23.38 -47.79
C ASP A 146 -54.94 24.77 -48.20
N SER A 147 -54.04 25.75 -48.32
CA SER A 147 -54.37 27.09 -48.80
C SER A 147 -54.85 27.06 -50.26
N ARG A 148 -54.19 26.27 -51.13
CA ARG A 148 -54.55 26.13 -52.54
C ARG A 148 -55.87 25.38 -52.72
N THR A 149 -56.08 24.28 -51.98
CA THR A 149 -57.34 23.52 -52.02
C THR A 149 -58.50 24.37 -51.49
N GLY A 150 -58.31 25.11 -50.41
CA GLY A 150 -59.28 26.08 -49.91
C GLY A 150 -59.61 27.19 -50.93
N ALA A 151 -58.60 27.73 -51.62
CA ALA A 151 -58.83 28.71 -52.69
C ALA A 151 -59.59 28.13 -53.89
N VAL A 152 -59.33 26.86 -54.26
CA VAL A 152 -60.06 26.15 -55.31
C VAL A 152 -61.50 25.86 -54.87
N GLN A 153 -61.71 25.42 -53.62
CA GLN A 153 -63.04 25.23 -53.05
C GLN A 153 -63.84 26.54 -53.02
N GLY A 154 -63.25 27.64 -52.53
CA GLY A 154 -63.92 28.95 -52.55
C GLY A 154 -64.27 29.42 -53.96
N LYS A 155 -63.40 29.18 -54.95
CA LYS A 155 -63.71 29.44 -56.36
C LYS A 155 -64.86 28.55 -56.87
N LEU A 156 -64.88 27.26 -56.49
CA LEU A 156 -65.98 26.34 -56.83
C LEU A 156 -67.30 26.77 -56.18
N GLU A 157 -67.28 27.22 -54.93
CA GLU A 157 -68.46 27.74 -54.23
C GLU A 157 -68.98 29.02 -54.89
N LEU A 158 -68.10 29.96 -55.27
CA LEU A 158 -68.46 31.15 -56.03
C LEU A 158 -69.06 30.79 -57.39
N LEU A 159 -68.42 29.88 -58.14
CA LEU A 159 -68.96 29.39 -59.41
C LEU A 159 -70.28 28.63 -59.24
N ARG A 160 -70.50 27.98 -58.10
CA ARG A 160 -71.76 27.31 -57.75
C ARG A 160 -72.85 28.31 -57.35
N ALA A 161 -72.48 29.44 -56.74
CA ALA A 161 -73.39 30.54 -56.42
C ALA A 161 -73.72 31.42 -57.64
N GLU A 162 -72.80 31.52 -58.60
CA GLU A 162 -73.00 32.18 -59.89
C GLU A 162 -73.61 31.24 -60.95
N ALA A 163 -73.59 29.93 -60.71
CA ALA A 163 -74.34 28.99 -61.53
C ALA A 163 -75.84 29.25 -61.32
N PRO A 164 -76.64 29.31 -62.41
CA PRO A 164 -78.08 29.36 -62.25
C PRO A 164 -78.53 28.12 -61.48
N GLU A 165 -79.43 28.28 -60.51
CA GLU A 165 -80.21 27.15 -59.99
C GLU A 165 -80.84 26.46 -61.20
N VAL A 166 -80.27 25.32 -61.58
CA VAL A 166 -80.96 24.41 -62.49
C VAL A 166 -82.17 23.94 -61.72
N PRO A 167 -83.40 24.22 -62.19
CA PRO A 167 -84.59 23.80 -61.48
C PRO A 167 -84.54 22.29 -61.30
N GLU A 168 -84.86 21.85 -60.07
CA GLU A 168 -85.21 20.47 -59.79
C GLU A 168 -86.19 19.99 -60.87
N VAL A 169 -85.71 19.09 -61.73
CA VAL A 169 -86.61 18.35 -62.61
C VAL A 169 -87.30 17.31 -61.73
N PRO A 170 -88.64 17.33 -61.64
CA PRO A 170 -89.37 16.33 -60.87
C PRO A 170 -89.18 14.97 -61.54
N GLY A 171 -88.90 13.95 -60.73
CA GLY A 171 -88.59 12.60 -61.20
C GLY A 171 -89.77 11.90 -61.87
N PRO A 172 -89.50 10.70 -62.40
CA PRO A 172 -90.50 9.65 -62.35
C PRO A 172 -89.94 8.39 -61.70
N GLY A 173 -90.76 7.79 -60.84
CA GLY A 173 -90.93 6.35 -60.80
C GLY A 173 -89.93 5.57 -59.97
N GLU A 174 -90.41 5.13 -58.82
CA GLU A 174 -90.07 3.86 -58.18
C GLU A 174 -89.83 2.75 -59.22
N GLU A 175 -88.79 1.95 -59.04
CA GLU A 175 -88.85 0.49 -59.14
C GLU A 175 -87.69 -0.14 -58.35
N ASP A 176 -88.06 -0.65 -57.18
CA ASP A 176 -87.74 -1.94 -56.59
C ASP A 176 -86.34 -2.59 -56.80
N GLY A 177 -85.75 -3.06 -55.69
CA GLY A 177 -84.80 -4.18 -55.72
C GLY A 177 -83.51 -4.04 -54.91
N GLY A 178 -83.50 -4.60 -53.70
CA GLY A 178 -82.40 -5.47 -53.26
C GLY A 178 -81.16 -4.86 -52.59
N ALA A 179 -81.09 -5.00 -51.27
CA ALA A 179 -79.86 -5.01 -50.46
C ALA A 179 -78.98 -6.27 -50.77
N PRO A 180 -77.79 -6.51 -50.15
CA PRO A 180 -76.86 -5.63 -49.40
C PRO A 180 -75.36 -5.83 -49.80
N GLU A 181 -74.46 -5.16 -49.05
CA GLU A 181 -73.13 -5.64 -48.59
C GLU A 181 -71.92 -5.71 -49.57
N THR A 182 -70.87 -4.91 -49.30
CA THR A 182 -69.58 -5.32 -48.68
C THR A 182 -68.42 -4.39 -49.06
N GLU A 183 -67.64 -4.00 -48.05
CA GLU A 183 -66.28 -3.49 -48.18
C GLU A 183 -65.36 -4.54 -48.82
N PRO A 184 -64.21 -4.11 -49.36
CA PRO A 184 -63.00 -4.65 -48.74
C PRO A 184 -61.93 -3.58 -48.47
N GLN A 185 -61.43 -3.61 -47.24
CA GLN A 185 -60.05 -3.26 -46.92
C GLN A 185 -59.10 -4.13 -47.74
N VAL A 186 -58.07 -3.55 -48.36
CA VAL A 186 -56.88 -4.31 -48.79
C VAL A 186 -55.62 -3.45 -48.60
N VAL A 187 -54.88 -3.85 -47.55
CA VAL A 187 -53.40 -3.91 -47.35
C VAL A 187 -52.57 -2.65 -47.54
#